data_AF-A0A9E5NLZ6-F1
#
_entry.id   AF-A0A9E5NLZ6-F1
#
_cell.length_a   1.000
_cell.length_b   1.000
_cell.length_c   1.000
_cell.angle_alpha   90.00
_cell.angle_beta   90.00
_cell.angle_gamma   90.00
#
_symmetry.space_group_name_H-M   'P 1'
#
loop_
_entity.id
_entity.type
_entity.pdbx_description
1 polymer ?
#
loop_
_entity_poly.entity_id
_entity_poly.type
_entity_poly.pdbx_seq_one_letter_code
_entity_poly.pdbx_strand_id
1 'polypeptide(L)'
;LNRAGIPDERITVVIARGLGLVPSVQSIEETFGPAVMARPVGRAVSAIHRSGQRFLGFTRYGTPAWIDRNVTDADFVVGIGSAFPSPWGGWSGGAKIIVPGVASSDTIQQNHSIMMRMTPGTWDHPGLADREEIACMAGLDFLVNLVLTPDGEIAAVGAGEFRQTHRHMGKRFL
;
A
#
# COMPACT_ATOMS: atom_id res chain seq x y z
N LEU A 1 16.39 -4.38 -7.12
CA LEU A 1 17.15 -3.66 -6.08
C LEU A 1 18.63 -4.05 -6.08
N ASN A 2 19.03 -5.31 -5.83
CA ASN A 2 20.46 -5.67 -5.83
C ASN A 2 21.19 -5.41 -7.16
N ARG A 3 20.55 -5.66 -8.31
CA ARG A 3 21.10 -5.27 -9.63
C ARG A 3 21.34 -3.77 -9.79
N ALA A 4 20.66 -2.94 -9.00
CA ALA A 4 20.85 -1.50 -8.94
C ALA A 4 21.81 -1.08 -7.80
N GLY A 5 22.51 -2.03 -7.18
CA GLY A 5 23.53 -1.78 -6.15
C GLY A 5 23.03 -1.69 -4.71
N ILE A 6 21.74 -1.93 -4.44
CA ILE A 6 21.20 -1.90 -3.07
C ILE A 6 21.39 -3.27 -2.41
N PRO A 7 22.19 -3.41 -1.35
CA PRO A 7 22.40 -4.68 -0.66
C PRO A 7 21.18 -5.05 0.20
N ASP A 8 21.02 -6.34 0.54
CA ASP A 8 19.83 -6.86 1.21
C ASP A 8 19.64 -6.27 2.61
N GLU A 9 20.72 -5.95 3.31
CA GLU A 9 20.72 -5.34 4.63
C GLU A 9 20.12 -3.91 4.63
N ARG A 10 20.01 -3.29 3.44
CA ARG A 10 19.37 -1.98 3.23
C ARG A 10 17.94 -2.10 2.68
N ILE A 11 17.38 -3.30 2.64
CA ILE A 11 16.01 -3.54 2.20
C ILE A 11 15.18 -3.97 3.41
N THR A 12 14.06 -3.30 3.61
CA THR A 12 13.04 -3.72 4.59
C THR A 12 11.74 -4.03 3.87
N VAL A 13 11.18 -5.22 4.10
CA VAL A 13 9.85 -5.61 3.64
C VAL A 13 8.85 -5.31 4.75
N VAL A 14 7.92 -4.39 4.49
CA VAL A 14 6.85 -4.03 5.42
C VAL A 14 5.55 -4.70 4.96
N ILE A 15 4.98 -5.57 5.80
CA ILE A 15 3.72 -6.25 5.52
C ILE A 15 2.57 -5.28 5.80
N ALA A 16 1.99 -4.79 4.71
CA ALA A 16 0.91 -3.81 4.67
C ALA A 16 -0.46 -4.45 4.93
N ARG A 17 -0.84 -4.52 6.20
CA ARG A 17 -1.99 -5.27 6.71
C ARG A 17 -3.26 -4.46 6.98
N GLY A 18 -3.14 -3.15 7.13
CA GLY A 18 -4.19 -2.32 7.71
C GLY A 18 -4.80 -2.91 8.99
N LEU A 19 -6.13 -2.89 9.09
CA LEU A 19 -6.87 -3.36 10.27
C LEU A 19 -7.08 -4.88 10.35
N GLY A 20 -6.39 -5.69 9.53
CA GLY A 20 -6.54 -7.16 9.56
C GLY A 20 -6.11 -7.81 10.87
N LEU A 21 -5.86 -9.13 10.89
CA LEU A 21 -5.23 -9.88 12.01
C LEU A 21 -3.75 -10.13 11.75
N VAL A 22 -2.88 -10.02 12.77
CA VAL A 22 -1.41 -10.12 12.60
C VAL A 22 -1.13 -11.49 11.98
N PRO A 23 -0.54 -11.55 10.76
CA PRO A 23 -0.31 -12.83 10.12
C PRO A 23 0.64 -13.66 10.98
N SER A 24 0.41 -14.97 11.01
CA SER A 24 1.37 -15.89 11.60
C SER A 24 2.65 -15.92 10.76
N VAL A 25 3.76 -16.33 11.40
CA VAL A 25 5.02 -16.56 10.68
C VAL A 25 4.83 -17.55 9.54
N GLN A 26 4.06 -18.63 9.77
CA GLN A 26 3.73 -19.60 8.74
C GLN A 26 3.02 -18.97 7.53
N SER A 27 2.00 -18.11 7.75
CA SER A 27 1.29 -17.45 6.66
C SER A 27 2.20 -16.51 5.85
N ILE A 28 3.14 -15.84 6.52
CA ILE A 28 4.19 -15.04 5.86
C ILE A 28 5.07 -15.95 5.00
N GLU A 29 5.56 -17.06 5.55
CA GLU A 29 6.43 -18.00 4.83
C GLU A 29 5.75 -18.63 3.61
N GLU A 30 4.48 -19.03 3.74
CA GLU A 30 3.66 -19.54 2.62
C GLU A 30 3.48 -18.49 1.53
N THR A 31 3.29 -17.22 1.91
CA THR A 31 3.08 -16.12 0.95
C THR A 31 4.37 -15.76 0.20
N PHE A 32 5.49 -15.64 0.91
CA PHE A 32 6.76 -15.18 0.32
C PHE A 32 7.59 -16.32 -0.29
N GLY A 33 7.40 -17.54 0.19
CA GLY A 33 8.16 -18.71 -0.20
C GLY A 33 9.59 -18.74 0.35
N PRO A 34 10.24 -19.92 0.33
CA PRO A 34 11.53 -20.14 0.99
C PRO A 34 12.66 -19.28 0.41
N ALA A 35 12.63 -19.01 -0.91
CA ALA A 35 13.66 -18.22 -1.57
C ALA A 35 13.68 -16.76 -1.09
N VAL A 36 12.52 -16.16 -0.87
CA VAL A 36 12.43 -14.79 -0.32
C VAL A 36 12.71 -14.80 1.17
N MET A 37 12.23 -15.81 1.91
CA MET A 37 12.44 -15.91 3.36
C MET A 37 13.91 -16.13 3.74
N ALA A 38 14.68 -16.82 2.91
CA ALA A 38 16.11 -17.02 3.11
C ALA A 38 16.96 -15.74 2.95
N ARG A 39 16.40 -14.65 2.40
CA ARG A 39 17.15 -13.40 2.19
C ARG A 39 17.30 -12.61 3.50
N PRO A 40 18.49 -12.05 3.77
CA PRO A 40 18.79 -11.28 4.99
C PRO A 40 18.26 -9.84 4.91
N VAL A 41 17.01 -9.66 4.44
CA VAL A 41 16.31 -8.38 4.43
C VAL A 41 15.61 -8.14 5.77
N GLY A 42 15.48 -6.88 6.17
CA GLY A 42 14.61 -6.48 7.27
C GLY A 42 13.16 -6.87 6.99
N ARG A 43 12.41 -7.25 8.02
CA ARG A 43 10.97 -7.56 7.90
C ARG A 43 10.21 -6.94 9.06
N ALA A 44 9.13 -6.26 8.73
CA ALA A 44 8.23 -5.66 9.70
C ALA A 44 6.78 -5.96 9.34
N VAL A 45 5.94 -6.10 10.35
CA VAL A 45 4.49 -6.11 10.19
C VAL A 45 3.99 -4.75 10.67
N SER A 46 3.27 -4.01 9.81
CA SER A 46 2.88 -2.64 10.15
C SER A 46 2.11 -2.56 11.47
N ALA A 47 2.46 -1.61 12.33
CA ALA A 47 1.65 -1.34 13.51
C ALA A 47 0.36 -0.61 13.13
N ILE A 48 -0.72 -0.76 13.92
CA ILE A 48 -1.94 0.07 13.78
C ILE A 48 -2.03 1.15 14.88
N HIS A 49 -1.21 1.03 15.93
CA HIS A 49 -1.14 1.98 17.03
C HIS A 49 -0.13 3.09 16.73
N ARG A 50 -0.42 4.31 17.20
CA ARG A 50 0.40 5.51 16.93
C ARG A 50 1.85 5.40 17.42
N SER A 51 2.16 4.56 18.40
CA SER A 51 3.52 4.40 18.93
C SER A 51 4.52 3.93 17.88
N GLY A 52 4.10 3.13 16.90
CA GLY A 52 4.92 2.69 15.76
C GLY A 52 4.85 3.60 14.54
N GLN A 53 4.20 4.75 14.65
CA GLN A 53 3.80 5.59 13.52
C GLN A 53 4.45 6.97 13.62
N ARG A 54 4.58 7.65 12.49
CA ARG A 54 4.99 9.05 12.36
C ARG A 54 3.81 9.88 11.89
N PHE A 55 3.60 11.03 12.53
CA PHE A 55 2.61 12.00 12.09
C PHE A 55 3.19 12.87 10.98
N LEU A 56 2.50 12.94 9.85
CA LEU A 56 2.92 13.69 8.67
C LEU A 56 2.10 14.97 8.45
N GLY A 57 1.08 15.21 9.28
CA GLY A 57 0.15 16.33 9.15
C GLY A 57 -1.28 15.88 8.86
N PHE A 58 -2.09 16.82 8.38
CA PHE A 58 -3.46 16.56 7.94
C PHE A 58 -3.57 16.70 6.42
N THR A 59 -4.38 15.86 5.81
CA THR A 59 -4.78 16.07 4.42
C THR A 59 -5.77 17.22 4.30
N ARG A 60 -6.00 17.71 3.07
CA ARG A 60 -7.08 18.67 2.77
C ARG A 60 -8.49 18.16 3.09
N TYR A 61 -8.66 16.85 3.31
CA TYR A 61 -9.91 16.22 3.72
C TYR A 61 -10.04 16.09 5.24
N GLY A 62 -9.07 16.61 6.01
CA GLY A 62 -9.05 16.55 7.46
C GLY A 62 -8.57 15.21 8.01
N THR A 63 -7.97 14.34 7.19
CA THR A 63 -7.45 13.05 7.64
C THR A 63 -6.09 13.23 8.32
N PRO A 64 -5.92 12.84 9.60
CA PRO A 64 -4.60 12.84 10.22
C PRO A 64 -3.74 11.73 9.62
N ALA A 65 -2.63 12.06 9.00
CA ALA A 65 -1.73 11.10 8.36
C ALA A 65 -0.74 10.53 9.38
N TRP A 66 -1.09 9.38 9.97
CA TRP A 66 -0.16 8.58 10.78
C TRP A 66 0.23 7.33 10.01
N ILE A 67 1.51 7.22 9.64
CA ILE A 67 2.06 6.15 8.80
C ILE A 67 3.23 5.46 9.50
N ASP A 68 3.40 4.15 9.26
CA ASP A 68 4.44 3.32 9.86
C ASP A 68 5.83 3.89 9.65
N ARG A 69 6.63 3.95 10.72
CA ARG A 69 7.98 4.54 10.67
C ARG A 69 8.93 3.81 9.74
N ASN A 70 8.75 2.50 9.55
CA ASN A 70 9.58 1.74 8.60
C ASN A 70 9.36 2.22 7.16
N VAL A 71 8.21 2.86 6.87
CA VAL A 71 7.92 3.47 5.57
C VAL A 71 8.40 4.91 5.53
N THR A 72 8.03 5.73 6.52
CA THR A 72 8.36 7.17 6.49
C THR A 72 9.84 7.47 6.69
N ASP A 73 10.59 6.54 7.28
CA ASP A 73 12.02 6.72 7.55
C ASP A 73 12.89 6.09 6.44
N ALA A 74 12.29 5.47 5.42
CA ALA A 74 12.99 4.90 4.28
C ALA A 74 13.40 5.99 3.28
N ASP A 75 14.57 5.83 2.65
CA ASP A 75 15.04 6.73 1.60
C ASP A 75 14.27 6.57 0.26
N PHE A 76 13.64 5.40 0.05
CA PHE A 76 12.87 5.09 -1.15
C PHE A 76 11.81 4.02 -0.86
N VAL A 77 10.54 4.29 -1.17
CA VAL A 77 9.42 3.39 -0.90
C VAL A 77 8.87 2.76 -2.19
N VAL A 78 8.87 1.42 -2.23
CA VAL A 78 8.25 0.64 -3.29
C VAL A 78 6.97 -0.02 -2.77
N GLY A 79 5.82 0.36 -3.33
CA GLY A 79 4.56 -0.33 -3.13
C GLY A 79 4.44 -1.54 -4.06
N ILE A 80 4.02 -2.69 -3.53
CA ILE A 80 3.69 -3.88 -4.33
C ILE A 80 2.28 -4.31 -3.99
N GLY A 81 1.40 -4.42 -4.99
CA GLY A 81 0.01 -4.81 -4.76
C GLY A 81 -0.74 -5.15 -6.03
N SER A 82 -2.04 -5.39 -5.91
CA SER A 82 -2.94 -5.69 -7.03
C SER A 82 -4.06 -4.66 -7.14
N ALA A 83 -4.43 -4.33 -8.37
CA ALA A 83 -5.52 -3.42 -8.68
C ALA A 83 -6.74 -4.23 -9.11
N PHE A 84 -7.89 -3.81 -8.63
CA PHE A 84 -9.20 -4.31 -9.01
C PHE A 84 -10.25 -3.26 -8.64
N PRO A 85 -11.40 -3.21 -9.33
CA PRO A 85 -12.50 -2.33 -8.96
C PRO A 85 -12.93 -2.65 -7.52
N SER A 86 -12.97 -1.63 -6.66
CA SER A 86 -13.35 -1.83 -5.27
C SER A 86 -14.79 -1.37 -5.07
N PRO A 87 -15.66 -2.20 -4.43
CA PRO A 87 -17.01 -1.76 -4.06
C PRO A 87 -16.98 -0.57 -3.09
N TRP A 88 -15.85 -0.35 -2.42
CA TRP A 88 -15.67 0.73 -1.46
C TRP A 88 -14.39 1.52 -1.82
N GLY A 89 -14.54 2.81 -2.12
CA GLY A 89 -13.39 3.69 -2.34
C GLY A 89 -12.77 3.66 -3.74
N GLY A 90 -13.55 3.38 -4.79
CA GLY A 90 -13.11 3.43 -6.17
C GLY A 90 -12.31 2.19 -6.59
N TRP A 91 -11.03 2.15 -6.28
CA TRP A 91 -10.08 1.14 -6.78
C TRP A 91 -9.21 0.54 -5.66
N SER A 92 -8.82 -0.73 -5.81
CA SER A 92 -7.74 -1.35 -5.03
C SER A 92 -6.37 -1.11 -5.66
N GLY A 93 -5.29 -1.39 -4.94
CA GLY A 93 -3.93 -1.12 -5.40
C GLY A 93 -3.52 0.35 -5.23
N GLY A 94 -2.41 0.73 -5.84
CA GLY A 94 -1.85 2.08 -5.73
C GLY A 94 -1.69 2.53 -4.28
N ALA A 95 -2.27 3.70 -3.96
CA ALA A 95 -2.21 4.30 -2.62
C ALA A 95 -2.84 3.44 -1.51
N LYS A 96 -3.59 2.36 -1.85
CA LYS A 96 -4.09 1.42 -0.84
C LYS A 96 -2.99 0.68 -0.09
N ILE A 97 -1.78 0.57 -0.66
CA ILE A 97 -0.62 0.00 0.02
C ILE A 97 -0.18 0.85 1.21
N ILE A 98 -0.44 2.17 1.17
CA ILE A 98 -0.15 3.10 2.27
C ILE A 98 -1.34 3.18 3.22
N VAL A 99 -2.51 3.59 2.72
CA VAL A 99 -3.75 3.62 3.51
C VAL A 99 -4.71 2.61 2.89
N PRO A 100 -5.08 1.50 3.55
CA PRO A 100 -4.94 1.29 4.96
C PRO A 100 -3.64 0.55 5.29
N GLY A 101 -2.87 0.11 4.29
CA GLY A 101 -1.88 -0.94 4.42
C GLY A 101 -0.89 -0.74 5.57
N VAL A 102 -0.34 0.46 5.71
CA VAL A 102 0.65 0.80 6.75
C VAL A 102 0.25 1.98 7.64
N ALA A 103 -1.05 2.30 7.68
CA ALA A 103 -1.58 3.45 8.40
C ALA A 103 -2.12 3.09 9.78
N SER A 104 -2.16 4.06 10.69
CA SER A 104 -2.79 3.89 11.99
C SER A 104 -4.31 3.68 11.89
N SER A 105 -4.92 3.12 12.94
CA SER A 105 -6.38 2.95 13.04
C SER A 105 -7.16 4.24 12.82
N ASP A 106 -6.63 5.37 13.28
CA ASP A 106 -7.33 6.66 13.25
C ASP A 106 -7.33 7.23 11.82
N THR A 107 -6.19 7.13 11.14
CA THR A 107 -6.05 7.48 9.72
C THR A 107 -7.02 6.65 8.88
N ILE A 108 -7.07 5.33 9.13
CA ILE A 108 -7.92 4.40 8.40
C ILE A 108 -9.40 4.71 8.60
N GLN A 109 -9.83 4.90 9.85
CA GLN A 109 -11.23 5.21 10.17
C GLN A 109 -11.68 6.52 9.54
N GLN A 110 -10.85 7.56 9.62
CA GLN A 110 -11.18 8.85 9.03
C GLN A 110 -11.30 8.75 7.50
N ASN A 111 -10.35 8.08 6.83
CA ASN A 111 -10.45 7.85 5.39
C ASN A 111 -11.69 7.01 5.01
N HIS A 112 -12.01 5.97 5.79
CA HIS A 112 -13.21 5.15 5.56
C HIS A 112 -14.49 5.98 5.69
N SER A 113 -14.55 6.94 6.61
CA SER A 113 -15.72 7.83 6.76
C SER A 113 -15.98 8.70 5.51
N ILE A 114 -14.91 9.04 4.78
CA ILE A 114 -14.98 9.75 3.49
C ILE A 114 -15.47 8.80 2.39
N MET A 115 -15.10 7.52 2.43
CA MET A 115 -15.40 6.57 1.37
C MET A 115 -16.85 6.10 1.27
N MET A 116 -17.61 6.14 2.36
CA MET A 116 -18.98 5.62 2.38
C MET A 116 -19.98 6.47 1.58
N ARG A 117 -19.52 7.49 0.85
CA ARG A 117 -20.36 8.53 0.23
C ARG A 117 -20.51 8.43 -1.29
N MET A 118 -19.89 7.46 -1.98
CA MET A 118 -19.78 7.47 -3.46
C MET A 118 -19.84 6.09 -4.13
N THR A 119 -20.02 6.11 -5.46
CA THR A 119 -20.12 4.94 -6.35
C THR A 119 -18.81 4.12 -6.45
N PRO A 120 -18.87 2.78 -6.49
CA PRO A 120 -17.72 1.90 -6.79
C PRO A 120 -16.99 2.26 -8.09
N GLY A 121 -15.70 1.91 -8.20
CA GLY A 121 -14.98 1.91 -9.49
C GLY A 121 -14.68 3.29 -10.10
N THR A 122 -14.99 4.40 -9.42
CA THR A 122 -14.65 5.74 -9.91
C THR A 122 -13.26 6.18 -9.47
N TRP A 123 -12.53 6.81 -10.40
CA TRP A 123 -11.27 7.49 -10.11
C TRP A 123 -11.48 8.84 -9.43
N ASP A 124 -12.64 9.46 -9.64
CA ASP A 124 -13.05 10.71 -9.00
C ASP A 124 -13.76 10.40 -7.67
N HIS A 125 -13.00 9.86 -6.74
CA HIS A 125 -13.49 9.44 -5.43
C HIS A 125 -12.73 10.19 -4.33
N PRO A 126 -13.40 10.98 -3.47
CA PRO A 126 -12.73 11.78 -2.43
C PRO A 126 -11.85 10.94 -1.50
N GLY A 127 -12.32 9.75 -1.12
CA GLY A 127 -11.53 8.82 -0.30
C GLY A 127 -10.32 8.24 -1.04
N LEU A 128 -10.32 8.18 -2.38
CA LEU A 128 -9.14 7.76 -3.16
C LEU A 128 -8.15 8.91 -3.21
N ALA A 129 -8.61 10.13 -3.51
CA ALA A 129 -7.78 11.32 -3.52
C ALA A 129 -7.12 11.59 -2.15
N ASP A 130 -7.84 11.39 -1.05
CA ASP A 130 -7.31 11.46 0.32
C ASP A 130 -6.17 10.45 0.54
N ARG A 131 -6.32 9.21 0.06
CA ARG A 131 -5.27 8.18 0.14
C ARG A 131 -4.07 8.53 -0.73
N GLU A 132 -4.28 9.05 -1.93
CA GLU A 132 -3.20 9.48 -2.83
C GLU A 132 -2.40 10.63 -2.20
N GLU A 133 -3.06 11.58 -1.53
CA GLU A 133 -2.41 12.66 -0.80
C GLU A 133 -1.55 12.11 0.35
N ILE A 134 -2.08 11.19 1.16
CA ILE A 134 -1.32 10.54 2.24
C ILE A 134 -0.15 9.72 1.67
N ALA A 135 -0.34 9.02 0.56
CA ALA A 135 0.73 8.25 -0.10
C ALA A 135 1.86 9.15 -0.60
N CYS A 136 1.55 10.36 -1.11
CA CYS A 136 2.56 11.36 -1.42
C CYS A 136 3.29 11.85 -0.16
N MET A 137 2.57 12.15 0.92
CA MET A 137 3.18 12.58 2.19
C MET A 137 4.09 11.50 2.78
N ALA A 138 3.71 10.22 2.62
CA ALA A 138 4.46 9.06 3.09
C ALA A 138 5.66 8.68 2.21
N GLY A 139 5.85 9.35 1.08
CA GLY A 139 6.97 9.07 0.17
C GLY A 139 6.81 7.81 -0.67
N LEU A 140 5.59 7.44 -1.12
CA LEU A 140 5.43 6.34 -2.07
C LEU A 140 6.03 6.69 -3.44
N ASP A 141 7.28 6.31 -3.66
CA ASP A 141 8.06 6.70 -4.84
C ASP A 141 7.77 5.85 -6.08
N PHE A 142 7.55 4.55 -5.88
CA PHE A 142 7.40 3.60 -6.97
C PHE A 142 6.34 2.55 -6.66
N LEU A 143 5.60 2.15 -7.67
CA LEU A 143 4.57 1.13 -7.55
C LEU A 143 4.83 0.00 -8.53
N VAL A 144 4.76 -1.24 -8.05
CA VAL A 144 4.57 -2.44 -8.86
C VAL A 144 3.15 -2.93 -8.62
N ASN A 145 2.28 -2.76 -9.62
CA ASN A 145 0.87 -3.09 -9.50
C ASN A 145 0.49 -4.21 -10.47
N LEU A 146 -0.16 -5.23 -9.93
CA LEU A 146 -0.61 -6.42 -10.65
C LEU A 146 -2.10 -6.31 -11.00
N VAL A 147 -2.50 -6.99 -12.07
CA VAL A 147 -3.89 -7.36 -12.36
C VAL A 147 -3.92 -8.87 -12.39
N LEU A 148 -4.84 -9.45 -11.61
CA LEU A 148 -4.96 -10.89 -11.47
C LEU A 148 -6.21 -11.40 -12.18
N THR A 149 -6.15 -12.61 -12.73
CA THR A 149 -7.34 -13.34 -13.17
C THR A 149 -8.16 -13.80 -11.96
N PRO A 150 -9.43 -14.25 -12.16
CA PRO A 150 -10.21 -14.85 -11.08
C PRO A 150 -9.52 -16.04 -10.39
N ASP A 151 -8.67 -16.78 -11.12
CA ASP A 151 -7.91 -17.92 -10.60
C ASP A 151 -6.61 -17.50 -9.88
N GLY A 152 -6.33 -16.20 -9.78
CA GLY A 152 -5.15 -15.67 -9.10
C GLY A 152 -3.90 -15.55 -9.98
N GLU A 153 -3.98 -15.89 -11.26
CA GLU A 153 -2.86 -15.78 -12.20
C GLU A 153 -2.57 -14.33 -12.58
N ILE A 154 -1.31 -14.01 -12.87
CA ILE A 154 -0.92 -12.66 -13.27
C ILE A 154 -1.36 -12.39 -14.72
N ALA A 155 -2.38 -11.56 -14.90
CA ALA A 155 -2.86 -11.12 -16.21
C ALA A 155 -2.06 -9.93 -16.75
N ALA A 156 -1.63 -9.01 -15.88
CA ALA A 156 -0.80 -7.87 -16.26
C ALA A 156 0.03 -7.34 -15.09
N VAL A 157 1.16 -6.72 -15.41
CA VAL A 157 2.05 -6.04 -14.47
C VAL A 157 2.33 -4.62 -14.98
N GLY A 158 2.21 -3.64 -14.11
CA GLY A 158 2.63 -2.27 -14.35
C GLY A 158 3.59 -1.81 -13.27
N ALA A 159 4.59 -1.02 -13.67
CA ALA A 159 5.61 -0.52 -12.76
C ALA A 159 5.97 0.95 -13.10
N GLY A 160 6.03 1.83 -12.11
CA GLY A 160 6.32 3.26 -12.34
C GLY A 160 5.86 4.19 -11.21
N GLU A 161 5.68 5.47 -11.54
CA GLU A 161 5.07 6.47 -10.64
C GLU A 161 3.67 6.01 -10.24
N PHE A 162 3.37 6.05 -8.94
CA PHE A 162 2.26 5.28 -8.39
C PHE A 162 0.88 5.70 -8.93
N ARG A 163 0.64 6.99 -9.16
CA ARG A 163 -0.66 7.49 -9.65
C ARG A 163 -0.91 7.12 -11.09
N GLN A 164 0.10 7.29 -11.94
CA GLN A 164 0.03 6.95 -13.36
C GLN A 164 -0.08 5.43 -13.55
N THR A 165 0.75 4.66 -12.84
CA THR A 165 0.73 3.20 -12.90
C THR A 165 -0.61 2.65 -12.42
N HIS A 166 -1.11 3.12 -11.27
CA HIS A 166 -2.40 2.66 -10.74
C HIS A 166 -3.56 2.91 -11.72
N ARG A 167 -3.65 4.13 -12.27
CA ARG A 167 -4.66 4.49 -13.28
C ARG A 167 -4.52 3.66 -14.56
N HIS A 168 -3.30 3.44 -15.05
CA HIS A 168 -3.06 2.62 -16.23
C HIS A 168 -3.51 1.17 -16.02
N MET A 169 -3.20 0.59 -14.85
CA MET A 169 -3.56 -0.80 -14.55
C MET A 169 -5.07 -0.98 -14.39
N GLY A 170 -5.79 -0.04 -13.77
CA GLY A 170 -7.24 -0.17 -13.65
C GLY A 170 -7.98 -0.08 -14.99
N LYS A 171 -7.43 0.59 -16.01
CA LYS A 171 -7.98 0.55 -17.39
C LYS A 171 -7.96 -0.85 -18.02
N ARG A 172 -7.21 -1.81 -17.47
CA ARG A 172 -7.21 -3.20 -17.96
C ARG A 172 -8.48 -3.97 -17.57
N PHE A 173 -9.35 -3.40 -16.73
CA PHE A 173 -10.65 -3.95 -16.35
C PHE A 173 -11.84 -3.30 -17.08
N LEU A 174 -11.59 -2.27 -17.90
CA LEU A 174 -12.59 -1.54 -18.69
C LEU A 174 -12.46 -1.95 -20.16
#